data_AF-A0A1M5SA43-F1
#
_entry.id   AF-A0A1M5SA43-F1
#
_cell.length_a   1.000
_cell.length_b   1.000
_cell.length_c   1.000
_cell.angle_alpha   90.00
_cell.angle_beta   90.00
_cell.angle_gamma   90.00
#
_symmetry.space_group_name_H-M   'P 1'
#
loop_
_entity.id
_entity.type
_entity.pdbx_description
1 polymer ?
#
loop_
_entity_poly.entity_id
_entity_poly.type
_entity_poly.pdbx_seq_one_letter_code
_entity_poly.pdbx_strand_id
1 'polypeptide(L)'
;MSTARNRAPPCRDATGDRWARLLVRDLLKQANADDTYGLWRSLGDVLTLLAEAAPEEFTEAMHEGLSGTRPLHAAMFSDNQPDNMGLGSSSPHTRFLWSLEILAWSPEHLDDAVDVLTALAVVDPGGRLSNRPLASLVGILSAWAPNTTVHAEDRIRVIRRLVRRQPALGRKLLLHLIPDSHAIQMAHPGPRFRDWKRDSVVTPHDRWSVTTAVVDLLLDELNAAPELYVELIGKIDVLLPKHRAEVAQRLTELADDLDDDDQRAVLHRALRAQVSRHQEYADAAWALPADELRPLQAACEALEPRNPVKRYAWLFQSGWITLGDFRRRDDFAAYDAEILARRAAAVGETVTNGGLAALVELASATEFADLVGIALAEHSEDHDQELLSRLEEDVSPAKEVAAGYLRRRIWAQGDDLRDRLLSLTEVPQTQATILRLAPDPATAWSKLAELSGR
;
A
#
# COMPACT_ATOMS: atom_id res chain seq x y z
N MET A 1 -35.01 47.10 -39.26
CA MET A 1 -34.82 45.85 -38.49
C MET A 1 -34.52 44.74 -39.47
N SER A 2 -33.24 44.48 -39.71
CA SER A 2 -32.74 43.50 -40.68
C SER A 2 -32.19 42.31 -39.91
N THR A 3 -32.79 41.14 -40.10
CA THR A 3 -32.33 39.86 -39.58
C THR A 3 -31.11 39.41 -40.37
N ALA A 4 -29.93 39.59 -39.79
CA ALA A 4 -28.68 39.02 -40.33
C ALA A 4 -28.72 37.50 -40.15
N ARG A 5 -29.07 36.80 -41.24
CA ARG A 5 -28.85 35.35 -41.37
C ARG A 5 -27.35 35.08 -41.30
N ASN A 6 -26.93 34.33 -40.29
CA ASN A 6 -25.59 33.77 -40.20
C ASN A 6 -25.42 32.79 -41.37
N ARG A 7 -24.75 33.22 -42.45
CA ARG A 7 -24.48 32.38 -43.62
C ARG A 7 -23.29 31.49 -43.30
N ALA A 8 -23.53 30.18 -43.18
CA ALA A 8 -22.47 29.19 -43.29
C ALA A 8 -21.76 29.33 -44.65
N PRO A 9 -20.43 29.25 -44.72
CA PRO A 9 -19.72 29.31 -45.99
C PRO A 9 -20.02 28.06 -46.83
N PRO A 10 -20.11 28.18 -48.17
CA PRO A 10 -20.42 27.06 -49.04
C PRO A 10 -19.18 26.18 -49.24
N CYS A 11 -19.07 25.07 -48.50
CA CYS A 11 -18.05 24.05 -48.74
C CYS A 11 -18.58 23.02 -49.74
N ARG A 12 -18.38 23.25 -51.04
CA ARG A 12 -18.66 22.23 -52.08
C ARG A 12 -17.56 21.16 -52.21
N ASP A 13 -16.41 21.35 -51.53
CA ASP A 13 -15.23 20.47 -51.64
C ASP A 13 -14.65 19.98 -50.29
N ALA A 14 -15.40 20.05 -49.19
CA ALA A 14 -14.93 19.54 -47.90
C ALA A 14 -15.21 18.03 -47.78
N THR A 15 -14.16 17.23 -47.51
CA THR A 15 -14.33 15.83 -47.11
C THR A 15 -15.09 15.75 -45.79
N GLY A 16 -15.78 14.63 -45.53
CA GLY A 16 -16.51 14.43 -44.26
C GLY A 16 -15.63 14.62 -43.02
N ASP A 17 -14.36 14.21 -43.10
CA ASP A 17 -13.35 14.42 -42.07
C ASP A 17 -13.09 15.91 -41.78
N ARG A 18 -12.84 16.71 -42.83
CA ARG A 18 -12.63 18.15 -42.67
C ARG A 18 -13.85 18.85 -42.08
N TRP A 19 -15.05 18.43 -42.45
CA TRP A 19 -16.29 19.00 -41.93
C TRP A 19 -16.48 18.67 -40.44
N ALA A 20 -16.23 17.42 -40.05
CA ALA A 20 -16.27 16.99 -38.65
C ALA A 20 -15.29 17.78 -37.79
N ARG A 21 -14.03 17.89 -38.22
CA ARG A 21 -12.97 18.67 -37.54
C ARG A 21 -13.38 20.12 -37.27
N LEU A 22 -13.94 20.81 -38.27
CA LEU A 22 -14.40 22.20 -38.11
C LEU A 22 -15.50 22.33 -37.06
N LEU A 23 -16.51 21.46 -37.12
CA LEU A 23 -17.62 21.49 -36.16
C LEU A 23 -17.19 21.15 -34.74
N VAL A 24 -16.37 20.10 -34.58
CA VAL A 24 -15.86 19.71 -33.26
C VAL A 24 -15.03 20.84 -32.68
N ARG A 25 -14.10 21.42 -33.44
CA ARG A 25 -13.29 22.54 -32.98
C ARG A 25 -14.15 23.73 -32.54
N ASP A 26 -15.13 24.14 -33.33
CA ASP A 26 -15.97 25.29 -33.00
C ASP A 26 -16.85 25.02 -31.76
N LEU A 27 -17.30 23.77 -31.57
CA LEU A 27 -18.05 23.34 -30.40
C LEU A 27 -17.18 23.31 -29.14
N LEU A 28 -16.00 22.70 -29.20
CA LEU A 28 -15.10 22.58 -28.05
C LEU A 28 -14.50 23.93 -27.64
N LYS A 29 -14.26 24.84 -28.59
CA LYS A 29 -13.91 26.24 -28.29
C LYS A 29 -14.98 26.95 -27.48
N GLN A 30 -16.26 26.74 -27.82
CA GLN A 30 -17.36 27.28 -27.02
C GLN A 30 -17.43 26.62 -25.64
N ALA A 31 -17.15 25.32 -25.54
CA ALA A 31 -17.11 24.61 -24.27
C ALA A 31 -15.98 25.10 -23.35
N ASN A 32 -14.80 25.40 -23.90
CA ASN A 32 -13.68 26.00 -23.16
C ASN A 32 -13.94 27.45 -22.72
N ALA A 33 -14.81 28.17 -23.44
CA ALA A 33 -15.22 29.53 -23.07
C ALA A 33 -16.36 29.56 -22.03
N ASP A 34 -16.94 28.41 -21.67
CA ASP A 34 -17.99 28.31 -20.66
C ASP A 34 -17.41 28.08 -19.26
N ASP A 35 -17.29 29.15 -18.49
CA ASP A 35 -16.78 29.15 -17.11
C ASP A 35 -17.62 28.28 -16.15
N THR A 36 -18.86 27.93 -16.50
CA THR A 36 -19.72 27.09 -15.66
C THR A 36 -19.42 25.59 -15.80
N TYR A 37 -18.61 25.21 -16.81
CA TYR A 37 -18.37 23.83 -17.23
C TYR A 37 -19.65 23.09 -17.70
N GLY A 38 -20.75 23.81 -17.88
CA GLY A 38 -22.06 23.25 -18.22
C GLY A 38 -22.08 22.63 -19.61
N LEU A 39 -21.48 23.29 -20.59
CA LEU A 39 -21.41 22.80 -21.97
C LEU A 39 -20.60 21.51 -22.04
N TRP A 40 -19.41 21.45 -21.43
CA TRP A 40 -18.61 20.23 -21.34
C TRP A 40 -19.38 19.06 -20.69
N ARG A 41 -20.14 19.33 -19.62
CA ARG A 41 -20.99 18.30 -18.97
C ARG A 41 -22.11 17.83 -19.89
N SER A 42 -22.73 18.74 -20.63
CA SER A 42 -23.83 18.41 -21.54
C SER A 42 -23.40 17.54 -22.73
N LEU A 43 -22.12 17.58 -23.11
CA LEU A 43 -21.56 16.78 -24.20
C LEU A 43 -21.21 15.34 -23.81
N GLY A 44 -21.37 14.95 -22.53
CA GLY A 44 -20.85 13.68 -22.01
C GLY A 44 -21.38 12.42 -22.71
N ASP A 45 -22.60 12.46 -23.26
CA ASP A 45 -23.21 11.33 -23.98
C ASP A 45 -22.66 11.14 -25.40
N VAL A 46 -22.16 12.20 -26.03
CA VAL A 46 -21.57 12.21 -27.38
C VAL A 46 -20.06 12.37 -27.40
N LEU A 47 -19.43 12.61 -26.25
CA LEU A 47 -18.02 12.99 -26.13
C LEU A 47 -17.06 12.01 -26.82
N THR A 48 -17.31 10.70 -26.66
CA THR A 48 -16.49 9.66 -27.28
C THR A 48 -16.57 9.70 -28.81
N LEU A 49 -17.74 10.06 -29.36
CA LEU A 49 -17.93 10.22 -30.81
C LEU A 49 -17.20 11.45 -31.33
N LEU A 50 -17.20 12.55 -30.56
CA LEU A 50 -16.49 13.78 -30.92
C LEU A 50 -14.97 13.55 -30.92
N ALA A 51 -14.46 12.89 -29.88
CA ALA A 51 -13.05 12.53 -29.79
C ALA A 51 -12.62 11.64 -30.95
N GLU A 52 -13.39 10.60 -31.27
CA GLU A 52 -13.07 9.71 -32.40
C GLU A 52 -13.17 10.40 -33.78
N ALA A 53 -14.11 11.34 -33.93
CA ALA A 53 -14.33 12.07 -35.18
C ALA A 53 -13.20 13.07 -35.48
N ALA A 54 -12.72 13.79 -34.47
CA ALA A 54 -11.71 14.84 -34.59
C ALA A 54 -10.71 14.76 -33.41
N PRO A 55 -9.80 13.77 -33.41
CA PRO A 55 -8.93 13.48 -32.28
C PRO A 55 -8.02 14.65 -31.88
N GLU A 56 -7.38 15.26 -32.88
CA GLU A 56 -6.45 16.38 -32.68
C GLU A 56 -7.18 17.57 -32.03
N GLU A 57 -8.33 17.95 -32.58
CA GLU A 57 -9.15 19.05 -32.09
C GLU A 57 -9.69 18.78 -30.67
N PHE A 58 -10.02 17.52 -30.36
CA PHE A 58 -10.40 17.11 -29.01
C PHE A 58 -9.23 17.22 -28.02
N THR A 59 -8.05 16.66 -28.36
CA THR A 59 -6.87 16.70 -27.49
C THR A 59 -6.34 18.13 -27.28
N GLU A 60 -6.38 18.97 -28.32
CA GLU A 60 -6.01 20.38 -28.22
C GLU A 60 -6.94 21.12 -27.25
N ALA A 61 -8.26 20.94 -27.40
CA ALA A 61 -9.23 21.54 -26.49
C ALA A 61 -9.04 21.06 -25.03
N MET A 62 -8.72 19.77 -24.84
CA MET A 62 -8.40 19.23 -23.52
C MET A 62 -7.13 19.84 -22.92
N HIS A 63 -6.07 20.02 -23.71
CA HIS A 63 -4.85 20.69 -23.26
C HIS A 63 -5.10 22.16 -22.90
N GLU A 64 -5.87 22.88 -23.71
CA GLU A 64 -6.25 24.26 -23.42
C GLU A 64 -7.01 24.36 -22.08
N GLY A 65 -8.03 23.52 -21.87
CA GLY A 65 -8.80 23.52 -20.62
C GLY A 65 -8.03 22.98 -19.40
N LEU A 66 -6.90 22.30 -19.60
CA LEU A 66 -5.99 21.86 -18.54
C LEU A 66 -4.87 22.86 -18.23
N SER A 67 -4.74 23.90 -19.06
CA SER A 67 -3.69 24.90 -18.92
C SER A 67 -4.01 25.94 -17.84
N GLY A 68 -2.96 26.62 -17.37
CA GLY A 68 -3.06 27.70 -16.39
C GLY A 68 -3.13 27.24 -14.93
N THR A 69 -3.31 28.19 -14.00
CA THR A 69 -3.28 27.94 -12.55
C THR A 69 -4.61 27.42 -12.00
N ARG A 70 -5.70 27.61 -12.74
CA ARG A 70 -7.02 27.07 -12.42
C ARG A 70 -7.56 26.31 -13.64
N PRO A 71 -7.11 25.06 -13.83
CA PRO A 71 -7.54 24.24 -14.96
C PRO A 71 -9.07 24.07 -14.99
N LEU A 72 -9.70 24.47 -16.08
CA LEU A 72 -11.14 24.33 -16.31
C LEU A 72 -11.59 22.88 -16.13
N HIS A 73 -10.83 21.95 -16.71
CA HIS A 73 -11.13 20.52 -16.66
C HIS A 73 -11.10 19.92 -15.25
N ALA A 74 -10.49 20.55 -14.24
CA ALA A 74 -10.58 20.06 -12.87
C ALA A 74 -12.04 20.01 -12.35
N ALA A 75 -12.94 20.85 -12.89
CA ALA A 75 -14.36 20.88 -12.54
C ALA A 75 -15.16 19.63 -12.95
N MET A 76 -14.53 18.71 -13.72
CA MET A 76 -15.14 17.42 -14.07
C MET A 76 -15.17 16.43 -12.90
N PHE A 77 -14.27 16.58 -11.91
CA PHE A 77 -14.19 15.68 -10.76
C PHE A 77 -15.21 16.13 -9.70
N SER A 78 -16.31 15.40 -9.62
CA SER A 78 -17.46 15.76 -8.78
C SER A 78 -17.97 14.61 -7.92
N ASP A 79 -17.30 13.46 -7.93
CA ASP A 79 -17.72 12.23 -7.26
C ASP A 79 -17.53 12.24 -5.74
N ASN A 80 -16.95 13.31 -5.21
CA ASN A 80 -16.82 13.56 -3.77
C ASN A 80 -18.04 14.27 -3.19
N GLN A 81 -18.94 14.77 -4.03
CA GLN A 81 -20.18 15.39 -3.57
C GLN A 81 -21.31 14.36 -3.61
N PRO A 82 -22.10 14.24 -2.53
CA PRO A 82 -23.32 13.45 -2.58
C PRO A 82 -24.25 14.04 -3.64
N ASP A 83 -24.81 13.19 -4.49
CA ASP A 83 -25.90 13.58 -5.37
C ASP A 83 -27.15 13.94 -4.54
N ASN A 84 -28.08 14.69 -5.13
CA ASN A 84 -29.31 15.11 -4.44
C ASN A 84 -30.17 13.93 -3.92
N MET A 85 -29.90 12.69 -4.36
CA MET A 85 -30.67 11.49 -4.01
C MET A 85 -29.87 10.45 -3.21
N GLY A 86 -28.60 10.72 -2.88
CA GLY A 86 -27.73 9.77 -2.18
C GLY A 86 -27.45 8.46 -2.94
N LEU A 87 -27.72 8.42 -4.25
CA LEU A 87 -27.58 7.26 -5.12
C LEU A 87 -26.40 7.48 -6.08
N GLY A 88 -25.21 7.02 -5.69
CA GLY A 88 -24.10 6.73 -6.61
C GLY A 88 -23.52 7.94 -7.35
N SER A 89 -22.26 8.23 -7.05
CA SER A 89 -21.48 9.35 -7.58
C SER A 89 -21.19 9.24 -9.09
N SER A 90 -22.17 9.49 -9.96
CA SER A 90 -21.86 9.71 -11.38
C SER A 90 -21.03 11.00 -11.50
N SER A 91 -19.97 10.97 -12.31
CA SER A 91 -19.13 12.14 -12.47
C SER A 91 -18.68 12.30 -13.92
N PRO A 92 -18.67 13.54 -14.45
CA PRO A 92 -18.35 13.80 -15.85
C PRO A 92 -17.05 13.14 -16.32
N HIS A 93 -16.02 13.08 -15.47
CA HIS A 93 -14.70 12.54 -15.83
C HIS A 93 -14.74 11.16 -16.47
N THR A 94 -15.70 10.29 -16.10
CA THR A 94 -15.82 8.94 -16.69
C THR A 94 -15.91 8.98 -18.21
N ARG A 95 -16.66 9.94 -18.79
CA ARG A 95 -16.83 10.06 -20.24
C ARG A 95 -15.59 10.62 -20.93
N PHE A 96 -14.85 11.50 -20.23
CA PHE A 96 -13.57 12.03 -20.72
C PHE A 96 -12.51 10.94 -20.77
N LEU A 97 -12.41 10.13 -19.71
CA LEU A 97 -11.49 8.99 -19.65
C LEU A 97 -11.78 8.01 -20.79
N TRP A 98 -13.03 7.60 -20.99
CA TRP A 98 -13.40 6.73 -22.11
C TRP A 98 -13.07 7.31 -23.48
N SER A 99 -13.17 8.63 -23.64
CA SER A 99 -12.82 9.30 -24.89
C SER A 99 -11.31 9.20 -25.16
N LEU A 100 -10.48 9.44 -24.14
CA LEU A 100 -9.02 9.32 -24.23
C LEU A 100 -8.56 7.86 -24.39
N GLU A 101 -9.23 6.93 -23.72
CA GLU A 101 -9.01 5.50 -23.86
C GLU A 101 -9.32 4.99 -25.27
N ILE A 102 -10.34 5.55 -25.94
CA ILE A 102 -10.61 5.27 -27.35
C ILE A 102 -9.47 5.77 -28.24
N LEU A 103 -8.97 6.99 -28.00
CA LEU A 103 -7.85 7.55 -28.76
C LEU A 103 -6.56 6.77 -28.57
N ALA A 104 -6.33 6.24 -27.36
CA ALA A 104 -5.15 5.45 -27.04
C ALA A 104 -5.01 4.15 -27.85
N TRP A 105 -6.07 3.67 -28.52
CA TRP A 105 -5.96 2.57 -29.46
C TRP A 105 -5.23 2.93 -30.75
N SER A 106 -5.14 4.22 -31.11
CA SER A 106 -4.40 4.71 -32.28
C SER A 106 -2.93 4.95 -31.94
N PRO A 107 -1.97 4.33 -32.65
CA PRO A 107 -0.56 4.67 -32.48
C PRO A 107 -0.23 6.14 -32.74
N GLU A 108 -0.98 6.79 -33.62
CA GLU A 108 -0.81 8.21 -33.96
C GLU A 108 -1.25 9.14 -32.84
N HIS A 109 -2.21 8.72 -32.00
CA HIS A 109 -2.82 9.56 -30.95
C HIS A 109 -2.48 9.11 -29.53
N LEU A 110 -1.70 8.02 -29.35
CA LEU A 110 -1.32 7.50 -28.04
C LEU A 110 -0.63 8.58 -27.19
N ASP A 111 0.35 9.26 -27.77
CA ASP A 111 1.19 10.21 -27.06
C ASP A 111 0.36 11.39 -26.54
N ASP A 112 -0.59 11.90 -27.33
CA ASP A 112 -1.47 13.00 -26.93
C ASP A 112 -2.50 12.53 -25.88
N ALA A 113 -3.08 11.35 -26.06
CA ALA A 113 -4.01 10.77 -25.09
C ALA A 113 -3.34 10.57 -23.72
N VAL A 114 -2.10 10.05 -23.71
CA VAL A 114 -1.33 9.86 -22.48
C VAL A 114 -0.93 11.20 -21.86
N ASP A 115 -0.53 12.20 -22.66
CA ASP A 115 -0.19 13.52 -22.12
C ASP A 115 -1.41 14.20 -21.47
N VAL A 116 -2.61 14.11 -22.08
CA VAL A 116 -3.86 14.60 -21.47
C VAL A 116 -4.21 13.82 -20.21
N LEU A 117 -4.16 12.49 -20.23
CA LEU A 117 -4.43 11.64 -19.05
C LEU A 117 -3.44 11.95 -17.91
N THR A 118 -2.19 12.22 -18.24
CA THR A 118 -1.16 12.62 -17.27
C THR A 118 -1.51 13.97 -16.65
N ALA A 119 -1.90 14.96 -17.45
CA ALA A 119 -2.32 16.26 -16.95
C ALA A 119 -3.60 16.17 -16.08
N LEU A 120 -4.55 15.31 -16.47
CA LEU A 120 -5.74 15.01 -15.65
C LEU A 120 -5.37 14.35 -14.32
N ALA A 121 -4.43 13.40 -14.31
CA ALA A 121 -3.98 12.73 -13.10
C ALA A 121 -3.30 13.70 -12.11
N VAL A 122 -2.64 14.75 -12.60
CA VAL A 122 -2.02 15.79 -11.76
C VAL A 122 -3.06 16.66 -11.05
N VAL A 123 -4.19 16.94 -11.70
CA VAL A 123 -5.27 17.79 -11.13
C VAL A 123 -6.37 16.97 -10.43
N ASP A 124 -6.23 15.65 -10.43
CA ASP A 124 -7.19 14.72 -9.83
C ASP A 124 -7.21 14.86 -8.28
N PRO A 125 -8.34 15.26 -7.65
CA PRO A 125 -8.45 15.40 -6.19
C PRO A 125 -8.66 14.07 -5.43
N GLY A 126 -8.65 12.94 -6.13
CA GLY A 126 -9.13 11.64 -5.65
C GLY A 126 -10.65 11.58 -5.51
N GLY A 127 -11.18 10.41 -5.17
CA GLY A 127 -12.59 10.28 -4.87
C GLY A 127 -13.10 8.86 -4.72
N ARG A 128 -14.41 8.69 -4.88
CA ARG A 128 -15.12 7.43 -4.62
C ARG A 128 -15.07 6.47 -5.80
N LEU A 129 -14.93 6.99 -7.01
CA LEU A 129 -14.86 6.15 -8.21
C LEU A 129 -13.43 5.63 -8.41
N SER A 130 -13.31 4.34 -8.76
CA SER A 130 -12.03 3.74 -9.17
C SER A 130 -11.59 4.15 -10.58
N ASN A 131 -12.53 4.59 -11.42
CA ASN A 131 -12.26 5.04 -12.78
C ASN A 131 -11.58 6.42 -12.79
N ARG A 132 -10.27 6.44 -12.57
CA ARG A 132 -9.44 7.65 -12.47
C ARG A 132 -8.38 7.69 -13.57
N PRO A 133 -7.83 8.87 -13.92
CA PRO A 133 -6.82 8.99 -14.98
C PRO A 133 -5.60 8.06 -14.80
N LEU A 134 -5.12 7.85 -13.57
CA LEU A 134 -4.04 6.90 -13.30
C LEU A 134 -4.41 5.47 -13.68
N ALA A 135 -5.66 5.05 -13.42
CA ALA A 135 -6.14 3.71 -13.79
C ALA A 135 -6.18 3.53 -15.31
N SER A 136 -6.60 4.56 -16.06
CA SER A 136 -6.54 4.56 -17.52
C SER A 136 -5.10 4.47 -18.03
N LEU A 137 -4.15 5.22 -17.44
CA LEU A 137 -2.72 5.13 -17.78
C LEU A 137 -2.16 3.72 -17.55
N VAL A 138 -2.47 3.11 -16.39
CA VAL A 138 -2.06 1.73 -16.08
C VAL A 138 -2.66 0.76 -17.09
N GLY A 139 -3.94 0.91 -17.43
CA GLY A 139 -4.60 0.02 -18.38
C GLY A 139 -4.02 0.12 -19.80
N ILE A 140 -3.67 1.32 -20.26
CA ILE A 140 -3.06 1.55 -21.57
C ILE A 140 -1.63 1.00 -21.61
N LEU A 141 -0.85 1.25 -20.56
CA LEU A 141 0.59 0.95 -20.54
C LEU A 141 0.93 -0.42 -19.93
N SER A 142 -0.07 -1.20 -19.53
CA SER A 142 0.04 -2.52 -18.87
C SER A 142 0.93 -3.51 -19.61
N ALA A 143 1.84 -4.16 -18.88
CA ALA A 143 2.74 -5.15 -19.46
C ALA A 143 2.00 -6.38 -20.02
N TRP A 144 0.87 -6.77 -19.44
CA TRP A 144 0.22 -8.08 -19.68
C TRP A 144 -1.10 -8.00 -20.45
N ALA A 145 -1.84 -6.90 -20.34
CA ALA A 145 -3.09 -6.67 -21.06
C ALA A 145 -3.22 -5.19 -21.48
N PRO A 146 -2.36 -4.67 -22.37
CA PRO A 146 -2.45 -3.29 -22.80
C PRO A 146 -3.77 -3.02 -23.53
N ASN A 147 -4.46 -1.97 -23.11
CA ASN A 147 -5.63 -1.43 -23.77
C ASN A 147 -5.25 -0.50 -24.93
N THR A 148 -4.37 -0.97 -25.82
CA THR A 148 -3.90 -0.27 -27.02
C THR A 148 -3.34 -1.27 -28.04
N THR A 149 -3.22 -0.89 -29.30
CA THR A 149 -2.51 -1.68 -30.32
C THR A 149 -1.01 -1.37 -30.40
N VAL A 150 -0.54 -0.41 -29.61
CA VAL A 150 0.85 0.07 -29.65
C VAL A 150 1.81 -0.97 -29.06
N HIS A 151 2.93 -1.20 -29.76
CA HIS A 151 3.92 -2.20 -29.39
C HIS A 151 4.66 -1.86 -28.08
N ALA A 152 5.26 -2.88 -27.46
CA ALA A 152 5.93 -2.75 -26.17
C ALA A 152 7.01 -1.65 -26.13
N GLU A 153 7.84 -1.54 -27.17
CA GLU A 153 8.93 -0.56 -27.25
C GLU A 153 8.43 0.89 -27.20
N ASP A 154 7.36 1.18 -27.95
CA ASP A 154 6.72 2.49 -27.97
C ASP A 154 6.07 2.81 -26.62
N ARG A 155 5.41 1.84 -25.98
CA ARG A 155 4.85 2.01 -24.63
C ARG A 155 5.93 2.28 -23.58
N ILE A 156 7.08 1.58 -23.67
CA ILE A 156 8.24 1.85 -22.82
C ILE A 156 8.77 3.28 -23.03
N ARG A 157 8.85 3.76 -24.28
CA ARG A 157 9.22 5.15 -24.58
C ARG A 157 8.27 6.13 -23.88
N VAL A 158 6.96 5.89 -23.95
CA VAL A 158 5.94 6.72 -23.31
C VAL A 158 6.08 6.70 -21.79
N ILE A 159 6.24 5.53 -21.16
CA ILE A 159 6.47 5.41 -19.71
C ILE A 159 7.69 6.24 -19.30
N ARG A 160 8.83 6.05 -19.99
CA ARG A 160 10.07 6.81 -19.72
C ARG A 160 9.86 8.32 -19.84
N ARG A 161 9.12 8.78 -20.85
CA ARG A 161 8.81 10.20 -21.02
C ARG A 161 7.96 10.74 -19.87
N LEU A 162 6.93 9.99 -19.47
CA LEU A 162 6.02 10.37 -18.40
C LEU A 162 6.76 10.48 -17.07
N VAL A 163 7.54 9.46 -16.69
CA VAL A 163 8.31 9.45 -15.43
C VAL A 163 9.26 10.65 -15.37
N ARG A 164 9.99 10.95 -16.45
CA ARG A 164 10.88 12.12 -16.49
C ARG A 164 10.16 13.45 -16.38
N ARG A 165 8.97 13.60 -16.98
CA ARG A 165 8.22 14.87 -16.99
C ARG A 165 7.42 15.09 -15.71
N GLN A 166 6.96 14.00 -15.08
CA GLN A 166 6.11 14.03 -13.90
C GLN A 166 6.57 12.99 -12.87
N PRO A 167 7.70 13.18 -12.17
CA PRO A 167 8.29 12.15 -11.30
C PRO A 167 7.34 11.63 -10.21
N ALA A 168 6.62 12.52 -9.53
CA ALA A 168 5.69 12.14 -8.46
C ALA A 168 4.55 11.23 -8.95
N LEU A 169 3.98 11.52 -10.12
CA LEU A 169 2.97 10.67 -10.75
C LEU A 169 3.61 9.42 -11.37
N GLY A 170 4.79 9.56 -11.95
CA GLY A 170 5.58 8.49 -12.55
C GLY A 170 5.88 7.37 -11.57
N ARG A 171 6.29 7.69 -10.33
CA ARG A 171 6.53 6.71 -9.26
C ARG A 171 5.26 5.87 -8.98
N LYS A 172 4.11 6.54 -8.81
CA LYS A 172 2.82 5.87 -8.62
C LYS A 172 2.49 4.97 -9.82
N LEU A 173 2.68 5.47 -11.05
CA LEU A 173 2.43 4.70 -12.26
C LEU A 173 3.32 3.45 -12.32
N LEU A 174 4.63 3.58 -12.09
CA LEU A 174 5.58 2.46 -12.14
C LEU A 174 5.19 1.35 -11.17
N LEU A 175 4.82 1.70 -9.93
CA LEU A 175 4.34 0.73 -8.93
C LEU A 175 3.08 -0.02 -9.38
N HIS A 176 2.13 0.67 -10.01
CA HIS A 176 0.89 0.07 -10.50
C HIS A 176 1.07 -0.72 -11.81
N LEU A 177 2.13 -0.45 -12.57
CA LEU A 177 2.49 -1.22 -13.77
C LEU A 177 3.16 -2.56 -13.43
N ILE A 178 3.64 -2.73 -12.19
CA ILE A 178 4.07 -4.03 -11.66
C ILE A 178 2.81 -4.78 -11.17
N PRO A 179 2.34 -5.80 -11.90
CA PRO A 179 1.07 -6.43 -11.60
C PRO A 179 1.11 -7.16 -10.26
N ASP A 180 0.03 -7.08 -9.49
CA ASP A 180 -0.20 -8.05 -8.41
C ASP A 180 -0.51 -9.41 -9.00
N SER A 181 -0.15 -10.49 -8.30
CA SER A 181 -0.34 -11.87 -8.78
C SER A 181 -1.80 -12.22 -9.13
N HIS A 182 -2.77 -11.46 -8.62
CA HIS A 182 -4.20 -11.63 -8.88
C HIS A 182 -4.85 -10.36 -9.45
N ALA A 183 -4.07 -9.49 -10.11
CA ALA A 183 -4.59 -8.26 -10.68
C ALA A 183 -5.67 -8.55 -11.74
N ILE A 184 -6.77 -7.79 -11.67
CA ILE A 184 -7.82 -7.79 -12.69
C ILE A 184 -7.76 -6.44 -13.40
N GLN A 185 -7.77 -6.47 -14.73
CA GLN A 185 -7.81 -5.26 -15.54
C GLN A 185 -9.03 -5.27 -16.44
N MET A 186 -9.74 -4.15 -16.46
CA MET A 186 -10.92 -3.97 -17.30
C MET A 186 -10.49 -3.61 -18.73
N ALA A 187 -11.19 -4.17 -19.70
CA ALA A 187 -11.02 -3.79 -21.09
C ALA A 187 -11.54 -2.36 -21.29
N HIS A 188 -10.74 -1.52 -21.94
CA HIS A 188 -11.14 -0.16 -22.29
C HIS A 188 -12.12 -0.16 -23.48
N PRO A 189 -13.01 0.87 -23.55
CA PRO A 189 -13.84 1.09 -24.73
C PRO A 189 -12.98 1.20 -25.99
N GLY A 190 -13.51 0.66 -27.09
CA GLY A 190 -12.89 0.75 -28.40
C GLY A 190 -13.56 1.80 -29.30
N PRO A 191 -12.88 2.24 -30.36
CA PRO A 191 -13.48 3.07 -31.41
C PRO A 191 -14.66 2.36 -32.08
N ARG A 192 -15.62 3.13 -32.58
CA ARG A 192 -16.82 2.62 -33.27
C ARG A 192 -16.71 2.67 -34.80
N PHE A 193 -16.02 3.67 -35.32
CA PHE A 193 -15.92 4.01 -36.74
C PHE A 193 -14.49 3.88 -37.29
N ARG A 194 -13.48 3.92 -36.42
CA ARG A 194 -12.07 3.78 -36.77
C ARG A 194 -11.58 2.34 -36.54
N ASP A 195 -10.73 1.85 -37.44
CA ASP A 195 -10.09 0.53 -37.33
C ASP A 195 -8.80 0.57 -36.49
N TRP A 196 -8.85 1.24 -35.33
CA TRP A 196 -7.67 1.35 -34.45
C TRP A 196 -7.56 0.17 -33.47
N LYS A 197 -8.68 -0.37 -33.00
CA LYS A 197 -8.68 -1.51 -32.07
C LYS A 197 -8.65 -2.80 -32.85
N ARG A 198 -7.55 -3.53 -32.70
CA ARG A 198 -7.32 -4.83 -33.33
C ARG A 198 -6.92 -5.84 -32.27
N ASP A 199 -7.23 -7.11 -32.52
CA ASP A 199 -6.76 -8.20 -31.67
C ASP A 199 -5.23 -8.26 -31.74
N SER A 200 -4.60 -8.04 -30.60
CA SER A 200 -3.14 -8.16 -30.45
C SER A 200 -2.84 -9.19 -29.37
N VAL A 201 -1.83 -10.03 -29.64
CA VAL A 201 -1.37 -11.04 -28.68
C VAL A 201 -0.14 -10.51 -28.00
N VAL A 202 -0.23 -10.30 -26.68
CA VAL A 202 0.93 -9.93 -25.87
C VAL A 202 1.82 -11.17 -25.70
N THR A 203 3.02 -11.11 -26.26
CA THR A 203 3.98 -12.21 -26.13
C THR A 203 4.61 -12.23 -24.74
N PRO A 204 5.14 -13.37 -24.27
CA PRO A 204 5.94 -13.41 -23.05
C PRO A 204 7.12 -12.42 -23.08
N HIS A 205 7.73 -12.22 -24.26
CA HIS A 205 8.81 -11.26 -24.44
C HIS A 205 8.34 -9.81 -24.20
N ASP A 206 7.18 -9.43 -24.76
CA ASP A 206 6.59 -8.11 -24.53
C ASP A 206 6.38 -7.87 -23.05
N ARG A 207 5.77 -8.84 -22.34
CA ARG A 207 5.54 -8.74 -20.89
C ARG A 207 6.85 -8.50 -20.14
N TRP A 208 7.87 -9.32 -20.39
CA TRP A 208 9.16 -9.20 -19.73
C TRP A 208 9.88 -7.88 -20.04
N SER A 209 9.79 -7.40 -21.29
CA SER A 209 10.44 -6.15 -21.69
C SER A 209 9.84 -4.94 -20.97
N VAL A 210 8.51 -4.85 -20.90
CA VAL A 210 7.82 -3.75 -20.21
C VAL A 210 8.04 -3.85 -18.71
N THR A 211 7.83 -5.02 -18.10
CA THR A 211 8.08 -5.21 -16.65
C THR A 211 9.52 -4.88 -16.30
N THR A 212 10.50 -5.32 -17.10
CA THR A 212 11.92 -5.01 -16.87
C THR A 212 12.15 -3.50 -16.91
N ALA A 213 11.69 -2.81 -17.95
CA ALA A 213 11.89 -1.38 -18.06
C ALA A 213 11.20 -0.60 -16.93
N VAL A 214 10.02 -1.04 -16.48
CA VAL A 214 9.30 -0.45 -15.35
C VAL A 214 10.08 -0.63 -14.04
N VAL A 215 10.58 -1.83 -13.77
CA VAL A 215 11.35 -2.09 -12.54
C VAL A 215 12.69 -1.35 -12.56
N ASP A 216 13.40 -1.33 -13.70
CA ASP A 216 14.66 -0.57 -13.84
C ASP A 216 14.43 0.92 -13.55
N LEU A 217 13.37 1.51 -14.10
CA LEU A 217 13.01 2.91 -13.82
C LEU A 217 12.63 3.15 -12.35
N LEU A 218 11.93 2.19 -11.74
CA LEU A 218 11.55 2.31 -10.33
C LEU A 218 12.77 2.24 -9.41
N LEU A 219 13.73 1.37 -9.74
CA LEU A 219 15.01 1.26 -9.03
C LEU A 219 15.81 2.57 -9.14
N ASP A 220 15.83 3.22 -10.30
CA ASP A 220 16.50 4.52 -10.49
C ASP A 220 15.88 5.63 -9.62
N GLU A 221 14.59 5.54 -9.30
CA GLU A 221 13.89 6.52 -8.45
C GLU A 221 14.12 6.32 -6.94
N LEU A 222 14.60 5.15 -6.50
CA LEU A 222 14.73 4.81 -5.07
C LEU A 222 15.62 5.79 -4.29
N ASN A 223 16.68 6.31 -4.91
CA ASN A 223 17.57 7.29 -4.27
C ASN A 223 16.86 8.61 -3.97
N ALA A 224 15.88 9.00 -4.80
CA ALA A 224 15.13 10.23 -4.66
C ALA A 224 13.82 10.06 -3.86
N ALA A 225 13.41 8.82 -3.58
CA ALA A 225 12.19 8.46 -2.87
C ALA A 225 12.36 7.12 -2.12
N PRO A 226 13.09 7.09 -0.98
CA PRO A 226 13.33 5.88 -0.20
C PRO A 226 12.05 5.20 0.29
N GLU A 227 10.95 5.95 0.43
CA GLU A 227 9.64 5.41 0.80
C GLU A 227 9.14 4.31 -0.17
N LEU A 228 9.59 4.33 -1.43
CA LEU A 228 9.23 3.35 -2.46
C LEU A 228 9.78 1.94 -2.16
N TYR A 229 10.82 1.81 -1.33
CA TYR A 229 11.37 0.50 -1.00
C TYR A 229 10.32 -0.41 -0.37
N VAL A 230 9.48 0.12 0.53
CA VAL A 230 8.43 -0.68 1.19
C VAL A 230 7.43 -1.20 0.16
N GLU A 231 7.01 -0.37 -0.78
CA GLU A 231 6.07 -0.77 -1.82
C GLU A 231 6.70 -1.78 -2.79
N LEU A 232 7.98 -1.60 -3.15
CA LEU A 232 8.70 -2.53 -4.01
C LEU A 232 8.96 -3.89 -3.34
N ILE A 233 9.27 -3.91 -2.04
CA ILE A 233 9.37 -5.14 -1.24
C ILE A 233 8.05 -5.91 -1.29
N GLY A 234 6.91 -5.21 -1.23
CA GLY A 234 5.58 -5.82 -1.38
C GLY A 234 5.35 -6.50 -2.73
N LYS A 235 6.15 -6.20 -3.76
CA LYS A 235 6.06 -6.76 -5.12
C LYS A 235 7.12 -7.83 -5.40
N ILE A 236 7.90 -8.27 -4.41
CA ILE A 236 9.08 -9.11 -4.66
C ILE A 236 8.79 -10.45 -5.36
N ASP A 237 7.59 -11.00 -5.09
CA ASP A 237 7.10 -12.27 -5.66
C ASP A 237 7.00 -12.22 -7.19
N VAL A 238 6.73 -11.03 -7.77
CA VAL A 238 6.51 -10.86 -9.21
C VAL A 238 7.71 -10.28 -9.96
N LEU A 239 8.77 -9.90 -9.25
CA LEU A 239 10.00 -9.41 -9.87
C LEU A 239 10.73 -10.54 -10.61
N LEU A 240 11.65 -10.19 -11.51
CA LEU A 240 12.56 -11.18 -12.10
C LEU A 240 13.72 -11.46 -11.13
N PRO A 241 14.39 -12.63 -11.20
CA PRO A 241 15.50 -12.96 -10.30
C PRO A 241 16.59 -11.89 -10.24
N LYS A 242 16.95 -11.32 -11.39
CA LYS A 242 17.95 -10.23 -11.47
C LYS A 242 17.53 -8.99 -10.67
N HIS A 243 16.25 -8.64 -10.68
CA HIS A 243 15.72 -7.48 -9.99
C HIS A 243 15.58 -7.73 -8.49
N ARG A 244 15.21 -8.95 -8.09
CA ARG A 244 15.25 -9.34 -6.67
C ARG A 244 16.66 -9.20 -6.10
N ALA A 245 17.66 -9.70 -6.83
CA ALA A 245 19.06 -9.59 -6.42
C ALA A 245 19.50 -8.12 -6.32
N GLU A 246 19.11 -7.28 -7.28
CA GLU A 246 19.43 -5.84 -7.24
C GLU A 246 18.72 -5.12 -6.08
N VAL A 247 17.45 -5.41 -5.81
CA VAL A 247 16.72 -4.88 -4.64
C VAL A 247 17.44 -5.28 -3.35
N ALA A 248 17.83 -6.55 -3.22
CA ALA A 248 18.57 -7.04 -2.05
C ALA A 248 19.90 -6.30 -1.87
N GLN A 249 20.66 -6.13 -2.96
CA GLN A 249 21.92 -5.42 -2.95
C GLN A 249 21.73 -3.96 -2.50
N ARG A 250 20.81 -3.22 -3.12
CA ARG A 250 20.57 -1.81 -2.78
C ARG A 250 20.05 -1.61 -1.36
N LEU A 251 19.23 -2.54 -0.85
CA LEU A 251 18.78 -2.51 0.55
C LEU A 251 19.95 -2.77 1.52
N THR A 252 20.89 -3.64 1.15
CA THR A 252 22.10 -3.89 1.94
C THR A 252 22.99 -2.65 1.95
N GLU A 253 23.25 -2.04 0.79
CA GLU A 253 24.02 -0.79 0.68
C GLU A 253 23.36 0.37 1.43
N LEU A 254 22.03 0.50 1.32
CA LEU A 254 21.26 1.50 2.07
C LEU A 254 21.40 1.31 3.58
N ALA A 255 21.47 0.07 4.05
CA ALA A 255 21.58 -0.23 5.47
C ALA A 255 22.87 0.32 6.10
N ASP A 256 23.96 0.42 5.33
CA ASP A 256 25.25 0.97 5.78
C ASP A 256 25.16 2.48 6.08
N ASP A 257 24.36 3.21 5.29
CA ASP A 257 24.20 4.67 5.40
C ASP A 257 22.96 5.11 6.20
N LEU A 258 22.04 4.18 6.50
CA LEU A 258 20.77 4.49 7.18
C LEU A 258 20.91 4.49 8.71
N ASP A 259 21.13 5.68 9.28
CA ASP A 259 21.23 5.89 10.72
C ASP A 259 19.88 6.03 11.45
N ASP A 260 18.81 6.37 10.72
CA ASP A 260 17.46 6.47 11.29
C ASP A 260 16.90 5.08 11.58
N ASP A 261 16.87 4.74 12.87
CA ASP A 261 16.43 3.42 13.33
C ASP A 261 14.92 3.19 13.14
N ASP A 262 14.09 4.25 13.05
CA ASP A 262 12.67 4.12 12.69
C ASP A 262 12.50 3.71 11.22
N GLN A 263 13.27 4.34 10.33
CA GLN A 263 13.28 3.98 8.91
C GLN A 263 13.83 2.56 8.70
N ARG A 264 14.91 2.19 9.41
CA ARG A 264 15.42 0.81 9.44
C ARG A 264 14.32 -0.17 9.86
N ALA A 265 13.61 0.12 10.94
CA ALA A 265 12.55 -0.76 11.44
C ALA A 265 11.41 -0.96 10.43
N VAL A 266 11.02 0.09 9.69
CA VAL A 266 9.99 -0.01 8.65
C VAL A 266 10.45 -0.93 7.51
N LEU A 267 11.66 -0.74 6.99
CA LEU A 267 12.21 -1.55 5.91
C LEU A 267 12.46 -2.99 6.33
N HIS A 268 13.11 -3.18 7.49
CA HIS A 268 13.35 -4.48 8.09
C HIS A 268 12.05 -5.26 8.27
N ARG A 269 11.01 -4.63 8.84
CA ARG A 269 9.71 -5.29 9.03
C ARG A 269 9.09 -5.73 7.70
N ALA A 270 9.11 -4.87 6.68
CA ALA A 270 8.56 -5.19 5.37
C ALA A 270 9.31 -6.37 4.72
N LEU A 271 10.65 -6.33 4.74
CA LEU A 271 11.47 -7.37 4.13
C LEU A 271 11.40 -8.69 4.90
N ARG A 272 11.51 -8.65 6.23
CA ARG A 272 11.36 -9.81 7.11
C ARG A 272 10.03 -10.52 6.87
N ALA A 273 8.93 -9.78 6.76
CA ALA A 273 7.62 -10.38 6.50
C ALA A 273 7.58 -11.17 5.19
N GLN A 274 8.22 -10.67 4.12
CA GLN A 274 8.34 -11.42 2.86
C GLN A 274 9.25 -12.64 3.01
N VAL A 275 10.44 -12.46 3.60
CA VAL A 275 11.42 -13.54 3.78
C VAL A 275 10.85 -14.69 4.60
N SER A 276 10.30 -14.39 5.79
CA SER A 276 9.72 -15.40 6.67
C SER A 276 8.52 -16.12 6.02
N ARG A 277 7.72 -15.41 5.21
CA ARG A 277 6.62 -16.02 4.44
C ARG A 277 7.14 -17.03 3.43
N HIS A 278 8.20 -16.71 2.68
CA HIS A 278 8.82 -17.65 1.74
C HIS A 278 9.42 -18.87 2.44
N GLN A 279 10.01 -18.70 3.63
CA GLN A 279 10.55 -19.81 4.42
C GLN A 279 9.47 -20.72 5.02
N GLU A 280 8.39 -20.13 5.56
CA GLU A 280 7.25 -20.86 6.13
C GLU A 280 6.64 -21.81 5.10
N TYR A 281 6.51 -21.33 3.86
CA TYR A 281 5.89 -22.04 2.75
C TYR A 281 6.90 -22.52 1.70
N ALA A 282 8.14 -22.86 2.07
CA ALA A 282 9.18 -23.16 1.08
C ALA A 282 8.96 -24.44 0.24
N ASP A 283 7.90 -25.21 0.52
CA ASP A 283 7.42 -26.34 -0.29
C ASP A 283 6.33 -25.94 -1.31
N ALA A 284 5.82 -24.71 -1.24
CA ALA A 284 4.79 -24.20 -2.14
C ALA A 284 5.42 -23.77 -3.47
N ALA A 285 4.71 -23.99 -4.57
CA ALA A 285 5.21 -23.67 -5.92
C ALA A 285 5.47 -22.17 -6.16
N TRP A 286 4.86 -21.29 -5.37
CA TRP A 286 5.07 -19.84 -5.45
C TRP A 286 6.25 -19.35 -4.60
N ALA A 287 6.78 -20.18 -3.70
CA ALA A 287 7.84 -19.77 -2.80
C ALA A 287 9.16 -19.62 -3.56
N LEU A 288 9.94 -18.60 -3.18
CA LEU A 288 11.24 -18.34 -3.80
C LEU A 288 12.24 -19.46 -3.46
N PRO A 289 13.04 -19.91 -4.44
CA PRO A 289 14.17 -20.79 -4.19
C PRO A 289 15.18 -20.23 -3.18
N ALA A 290 15.87 -21.11 -2.46
CA ALA A 290 16.79 -20.72 -1.39
C ALA A 290 17.96 -19.85 -1.85
N ASP A 291 18.43 -20.01 -3.09
CA ASP A 291 19.48 -19.19 -3.70
C ASP A 291 18.99 -17.77 -4.02
N GLU A 292 17.73 -17.60 -4.40
CA GLU A 292 17.12 -16.29 -4.61
C GLU A 292 16.71 -15.61 -3.29
N LEU A 293 16.39 -16.38 -2.26
CA LEU A 293 15.99 -15.86 -0.96
C LEU A 293 17.19 -15.39 -0.11
N ARG A 294 18.36 -16.01 -0.28
CA ARG A 294 19.57 -15.72 0.51
C ARG A 294 20.03 -14.26 0.45
N PRO A 295 20.09 -13.58 -0.71
CA PRO A 295 20.42 -12.16 -0.77
C PRO A 295 19.44 -11.30 0.03
N LEU A 296 18.15 -11.66 0.02
CA LEU A 296 17.11 -10.94 0.76
C LEU A 296 17.22 -11.15 2.27
N GLN A 297 17.63 -12.33 2.70
CA GLN A 297 17.96 -12.61 4.11
C GLN A 297 19.14 -11.74 4.57
N ALA A 298 20.23 -11.69 3.79
CA ALA A 298 21.38 -10.85 4.12
C ALA A 298 21.01 -9.35 4.21
N ALA A 299 20.17 -8.87 3.29
CA ALA A 299 19.64 -7.50 3.35
C ALA A 299 18.74 -7.28 4.58
N CYS A 300 17.97 -8.28 5.00
CA CYS A 300 17.16 -8.23 6.22
C CYS A 300 18.05 -8.11 7.46
N GLU A 301 19.09 -8.93 7.57
CA GLU A 301 20.08 -8.87 8.66
C GLU A 301 20.77 -7.51 8.69
N ALA A 302 21.20 -6.99 7.53
CA ALA A 302 21.83 -5.68 7.44
C ALA A 302 20.89 -4.56 7.95
N LEU A 303 19.59 -4.63 7.65
CA LEU A 303 18.58 -3.65 8.06
C LEU A 303 18.08 -3.81 9.49
N GLU A 304 18.55 -4.81 10.24
CA GLU A 304 18.06 -5.08 11.60
C GLU A 304 18.17 -3.83 12.50
N PRO A 305 17.09 -3.38 13.17
CA PRO A 305 17.14 -2.20 14.01
C PRO A 305 18.17 -2.34 15.13
N ARG A 306 18.83 -1.23 15.47
CA ARG A 306 19.81 -1.14 16.56
C ARG A 306 19.10 -1.14 17.91
N ASN A 307 17.92 -0.52 18.02
CA ASN A 307 17.11 -0.55 19.23
C ASN A 307 16.38 -1.91 19.38
N PRO A 308 16.62 -2.67 20.47
CA PRO A 308 15.94 -3.95 20.73
C PRO A 308 14.42 -3.85 20.73
N VAL A 309 13.86 -2.74 21.19
CA VAL A 309 12.40 -2.50 21.17
C VAL A 309 11.86 -2.58 19.75
N LYS A 310 12.49 -1.87 18.82
CA LYS A 310 12.08 -1.83 17.41
C LYS A 310 12.34 -3.17 16.72
N ARG A 311 13.47 -3.81 17.03
CA ARG A 311 13.87 -5.12 16.50
C ARG A 311 12.88 -6.22 16.86
N TYR A 312 12.38 -6.23 18.10
CA TYR A 312 11.59 -7.34 18.63
C TYR A 312 10.07 -7.09 18.73
N ALA A 313 9.59 -5.86 18.54
CA ALA A 313 8.15 -5.55 18.64
C ALA A 313 7.24 -6.48 17.81
N TRP A 314 7.71 -6.96 16.66
CA TRP A 314 6.93 -7.86 15.81
C TRP A 314 6.63 -9.23 16.45
N LEU A 315 7.41 -9.67 17.43
CA LEU A 315 7.16 -10.91 18.16
C LEU A 315 5.96 -10.79 19.11
N PHE A 316 5.43 -9.60 19.36
CA PHE A 316 4.38 -9.34 20.36
C PHE A 316 3.07 -8.81 19.73
N GLN A 317 2.80 -9.12 18.45
CA GLN A 317 1.55 -8.75 17.76
C GLN A 317 0.45 -9.82 17.94
N SER A 318 -0.85 -9.45 17.82
CA SER A 318 -1.99 -10.42 17.87
C SER A 318 -1.91 -11.52 16.82
N GLY A 319 -1.36 -11.14 15.66
CA GLY A 319 -1.51 -11.89 14.44
C GLY A 319 -0.71 -13.18 14.43
N TRP A 320 -0.85 -13.92 13.34
CA TRP A 320 0.02 -15.04 13.07
C TRP A 320 1.45 -14.55 12.85
N ILE A 321 2.26 -14.67 13.92
CA ILE A 321 3.70 -14.51 13.82
C ILE A 321 4.17 -15.57 12.84
N THR A 322 5.04 -15.18 11.91
CA THR A 322 5.65 -16.10 10.96
C THR A 322 7.15 -16.03 11.22
N LEU A 323 7.72 -17.06 11.87
CA LEU A 323 9.15 -17.15 12.11
C LEU A 323 9.90 -17.44 10.81
N GLY A 324 9.36 -18.35 10.00
CA GLY A 324 9.90 -18.76 8.71
C GLY A 324 10.91 -19.89 8.84
N ASP A 325 11.94 -19.71 9.66
CA ASP A 325 12.95 -20.73 9.95
C ASP A 325 12.42 -21.88 10.82
N PHE A 326 11.38 -21.63 11.61
CA PHE A 326 10.66 -22.64 12.37
C PHE A 326 9.18 -22.66 11.95
N ARG A 327 8.74 -23.75 11.31
CA ARG A 327 7.42 -23.80 10.65
C ARG A 327 6.31 -24.24 11.60
N ARG A 328 5.22 -23.48 11.62
CA ARG A 328 4.09 -23.77 12.51
C ARG A 328 3.34 -25.05 12.13
N ARG A 329 3.20 -25.29 10.83
CA ARG A 329 2.46 -26.44 10.29
C ARG A 329 3.13 -27.79 10.55
N ASP A 330 4.42 -27.78 10.89
CA ASP A 330 5.19 -29.00 11.13
C ASP A 330 4.89 -29.53 12.55
N ASP A 331 4.93 -28.66 13.56
CA ASP A 331 4.52 -28.95 14.94
C ASP A 331 4.06 -27.67 15.65
N PHE A 332 2.76 -27.58 15.92
CA PHE A 332 2.16 -26.42 16.55
C PHE A 332 2.63 -26.20 18.00
N ALA A 333 2.79 -27.29 18.77
CA ALA A 333 3.19 -27.17 20.18
C ALA A 333 4.66 -26.77 20.29
N ALA A 334 5.53 -27.33 19.45
CA ALA A 334 6.92 -26.91 19.38
C ALA A 334 7.06 -25.47 18.86
N TYR A 335 6.20 -25.05 17.93
CA TYR A 335 6.15 -23.67 17.43
C TYR A 335 5.81 -22.67 18.54
N ASP A 336 4.77 -22.96 19.33
CA ASP A 336 4.37 -22.10 20.45
C ASP A 336 5.48 -22.00 21.51
N ALA A 337 6.17 -23.11 21.79
CA ALA A 337 7.34 -23.12 22.69
C ALA A 337 8.49 -22.27 22.14
N GLU A 338 8.77 -22.36 20.83
CA GLU A 338 9.81 -21.57 20.16
C GLU A 338 9.49 -20.07 20.19
N ILE A 339 8.23 -19.68 19.93
CA ILE A 339 7.78 -18.29 20.06
C ILE A 339 8.00 -17.77 21.47
N LEU A 340 7.64 -18.56 22.49
CA LEU A 340 7.82 -18.19 23.88
C LEU A 340 9.30 -18.01 24.22
N ALA A 341 10.16 -18.92 23.77
CA ALA A 341 11.61 -18.85 23.96
C ALA A 341 12.21 -17.59 23.30
N ARG A 342 11.84 -17.28 22.06
CA ARG A 342 12.30 -16.07 21.36
C ARG A 342 11.83 -14.79 22.02
N ARG A 343 10.58 -14.75 22.51
CA ARG A 343 10.07 -13.62 23.28
C ARG A 343 10.83 -13.43 24.59
N ALA A 344 11.14 -14.51 25.30
CA ALA A 344 11.92 -14.45 26.54
C ALA A 344 13.34 -13.92 26.28
N ALA A 345 14.01 -14.41 25.23
CA ALA A 345 15.31 -13.91 24.81
C ALA A 345 15.27 -12.42 24.43
N ALA A 346 14.26 -11.99 23.66
CA ALA A 346 14.06 -10.60 23.27
C ALA A 346 13.85 -9.68 24.48
N VAL A 347 13.03 -10.10 25.45
CA VAL A 347 12.82 -9.37 26.70
C VAL A 347 14.11 -9.28 27.51
N GLY A 348 14.88 -10.36 27.62
CA GLY A 348 16.16 -10.36 28.32
C GLY A 348 17.17 -9.37 27.73
N GLU A 349 17.28 -9.31 26.41
CA GLU A 349 18.12 -8.30 25.74
C GLU A 349 17.58 -6.88 25.98
N THR A 350 16.26 -6.68 25.89
CA THR A 350 15.63 -5.36 26.10
C THR A 350 15.87 -4.85 27.53
N VAL A 351 15.72 -5.71 28.54
CA VAL A 351 16.02 -5.39 29.95
C VAL A 351 17.49 -5.09 30.15
N THR A 352 18.40 -5.86 29.53
CA THR A 352 19.84 -5.64 29.65
C THR A 352 20.25 -4.27 29.10
N ASN A 353 19.58 -3.79 28.04
CA ASN A 353 19.91 -2.52 27.38
C ASN A 353 19.26 -1.29 28.03
N GLY A 354 18.05 -1.42 28.60
CA GLY A 354 17.29 -0.25 29.08
C GLY A 354 16.39 -0.51 30.30
N GLY A 355 16.57 -1.63 31.00
CA GLY A 355 15.81 -1.99 32.20
C GLY A 355 14.32 -2.18 31.94
N LEU A 356 13.51 -2.09 33.01
CA LEU A 356 12.04 -2.20 32.89
C LEU A 356 11.42 -1.05 32.10
N ALA A 357 12.06 0.13 32.05
CA ALA A 357 11.57 1.24 31.23
C ALA A 357 11.51 0.85 29.74
N ALA A 358 12.55 0.20 29.21
CA ALA A 358 12.56 -0.29 27.84
C ALA A 358 11.52 -1.40 27.57
N LEU A 359 11.14 -2.18 28.59
CA LEU A 359 10.01 -3.12 28.45
C LEU A 359 8.66 -2.42 28.37
N VAL A 360 8.48 -1.31 29.10
CA VAL A 360 7.27 -0.49 28.98
C VAL A 360 7.21 0.18 27.61
N GLU A 361 8.36 0.59 27.05
CA GLU A 361 8.44 1.07 25.66
C GLU A 361 8.07 -0.03 24.66
N LEU A 362 8.61 -1.24 24.82
CA LEU A 362 8.24 -2.40 24.00
C LEU A 362 6.75 -2.71 24.09
N ALA A 363 6.20 -2.75 25.31
CA ALA A 363 4.79 -2.93 25.55
C ALA A 363 3.94 -1.87 24.83
N SER A 364 4.36 -0.61 24.87
CA SER A 364 3.68 0.52 24.20
C SER A 364 3.76 0.43 22.66
N ALA A 365 4.78 -0.24 22.12
CA ALA A 365 4.99 -0.41 20.68
C ALA A 365 4.28 -1.66 20.11
N THR A 366 3.52 -2.38 20.94
CA THR A 366 2.90 -3.68 20.60
C THR A 366 1.42 -3.68 20.91
N GLU A 367 0.70 -4.67 20.37
CA GLU A 367 -0.76 -4.76 20.56
C GLU A 367 -1.15 -5.42 21.89
N PHE A 368 -0.28 -6.26 22.45
CA PHE A 368 -0.52 -7.01 23.69
C PHE A 368 0.67 -6.86 24.64
N ALA A 369 0.61 -5.84 25.49
CA ALA A 369 1.64 -5.59 26.50
C ALA A 369 1.75 -6.73 27.51
N ASP A 370 0.69 -7.49 27.74
CA ASP A 370 0.70 -8.64 28.66
C ASP A 370 1.59 -9.79 28.17
N LEU A 371 1.80 -9.93 26.85
CA LEU A 371 2.75 -10.90 26.28
C LEU A 371 4.20 -10.56 26.64
N VAL A 372 4.54 -9.28 26.76
CA VAL A 372 5.87 -8.82 27.23
C VAL A 372 6.08 -9.25 28.68
N GLY A 373 5.04 -9.10 29.51
CA GLY A 373 5.05 -9.59 30.89
C GLY A 373 5.21 -11.10 31.00
N ILE A 374 4.43 -11.87 30.23
CA ILE A 374 4.56 -13.34 30.17
C ILE A 374 5.99 -13.75 29.78
N ALA A 375 6.56 -13.10 28.77
CA ALA A 375 7.91 -13.38 28.31
C ALA A 375 8.98 -13.01 29.35
N LEU A 376 8.78 -11.94 30.12
CA LEU A 376 9.66 -11.60 31.24
C LEU A 376 9.68 -12.69 32.31
N ALA A 377 8.52 -13.28 32.61
CA ALA A 377 8.42 -14.35 33.62
C ALA A 377 9.14 -15.64 33.20
N GLU A 378 9.28 -15.89 31.89
CA GLU A 378 10.10 -16.98 31.36
C GLU A 378 11.59 -16.67 31.42
N HIS A 379 11.96 -15.38 31.36
CA HIS A 379 13.35 -14.95 31.37
C HIS A 379 13.93 -14.81 32.78
N SER A 380 13.16 -14.26 33.72
CA SER A 380 13.63 -13.93 35.08
C SER A 380 12.51 -13.98 36.10
N GLU A 381 12.88 -14.29 37.34
CA GLU A 381 11.98 -14.30 38.51
C GLU A 381 12.19 -13.11 39.46
N ASP A 382 13.14 -12.22 39.16
CA ASP A 382 13.67 -11.24 40.11
C ASP A 382 12.83 -9.94 40.22
N HIS A 383 11.74 -9.83 39.46
CA HIS A 383 10.97 -8.58 39.30
C HIS A 383 9.67 -8.52 40.12
N ASP A 384 9.43 -9.48 41.03
CA ASP A 384 8.15 -9.62 41.74
C ASP A 384 7.74 -8.37 42.50
N GLN A 385 8.64 -7.82 43.32
CA GLN A 385 8.33 -6.66 44.16
C GLN A 385 8.14 -5.38 43.33
N GLU A 386 8.98 -5.20 42.30
CA GLU A 386 8.91 -4.02 41.44
C GLU A 386 7.61 -4.02 40.62
N LEU A 387 7.26 -5.14 39.99
CA LEU A 387 6.05 -5.28 39.18
C LEU A 387 4.77 -5.34 40.02
N LEU A 388 4.84 -5.84 41.27
CA LEU A 388 3.70 -5.78 42.18
C LEU A 388 3.25 -4.33 42.42
N SER A 389 4.19 -3.39 42.59
CA SER A 389 3.84 -1.98 42.78
C SER A 389 3.19 -1.33 41.56
N ARG A 390 3.44 -1.86 40.35
CA ARG A 390 2.84 -1.38 39.09
C ARG A 390 1.37 -1.77 38.92
N LEU A 391 0.87 -2.74 39.69
CA LEU A 391 -0.56 -3.12 39.63
C LEU A 391 -1.50 -2.02 40.17
N GLU A 392 -0.96 -1.10 40.97
CA GLU A 392 -1.68 0.03 41.59
C GLU A 392 -1.89 1.20 40.62
N GLU A 393 -1.17 1.22 39.49
CA GLU A 393 -1.32 2.26 38.47
C GLU A 393 -2.69 2.19 37.78
N ASP A 394 -3.07 3.29 37.12
CA ASP A 394 -4.17 3.28 36.15
C ASP A 394 -3.84 2.36 34.97
N VAL A 395 -4.80 2.13 34.06
CA VAL A 395 -4.58 1.31 32.87
C VAL A 395 -3.41 1.89 32.06
N SER A 396 -2.31 1.16 32.03
CA SER A 396 -1.04 1.54 31.42
C SER A 396 -0.34 0.30 30.84
N PRO A 397 0.54 0.46 29.85
CA PRO A 397 1.39 -0.65 29.37
C PRO A 397 2.22 -1.28 30.49
N ALA A 398 2.68 -0.49 31.47
CA ALA A 398 3.42 -0.98 32.62
C ALA A 398 2.57 -1.92 33.51
N LYS A 399 1.30 -1.57 33.74
CA LYS A 399 0.36 -2.42 34.47
C LYS A 399 0.06 -3.72 33.74
N GLU A 400 -0.08 -3.68 32.41
CA GLU A 400 -0.31 -4.90 31.61
C GLU A 400 0.91 -5.83 31.61
N VAL A 401 2.12 -5.28 31.52
CA VAL A 401 3.37 -6.05 31.70
C VAL A 401 3.40 -6.71 33.08
N ALA A 402 3.12 -5.95 34.15
CA ALA A 402 3.09 -6.49 35.50
C ALA A 402 2.04 -7.61 35.68
N ALA A 403 0.82 -7.40 35.16
CA ALA A 403 -0.24 -8.40 35.21
C ALA A 403 0.13 -9.68 34.43
N GLY A 404 0.70 -9.54 33.23
CA GLY A 404 1.15 -10.66 32.41
C GLY A 404 2.24 -11.48 33.10
N TYR A 405 3.24 -10.81 33.67
CA TYR A 405 4.34 -11.42 34.42
C TYR A 405 3.85 -12.19 35.64
N LEU A 406 3.08 -11.53 36.52
CA LEU A 406 2.61 -12.14 37.76
C LEU A 406 1.63 -13.30 37.48
N ARG A 407 0.76 -13.17 36.47
CA ARG A 407 -0.11 -14.27 36.03
C ARG A 407 0.71 -15.49 35.62
N ARG A 408 1.73 -15.30 34.78
CA ARG A 408 2.57 -16.42 34.32
C ARG A 408 3.31 -17.09 35.47
N ARG A 409 3.88 -16.32 36.40
CA ARG A 409 4.55 -16.84 37.60
C ARG A 409 3.59 -17.59 38.52
N ILE A 410 2.39 -17.05 38.79
CA ILE A 410 1.36 -17.72 39.61
C ILE A 410 0.91 -19.03 38.95
N TRP A 411 0.77 -19.07 37.63
CA TRP A 411 0.38 -20.30 36.93
C TRP A 411 1.47 -21.38 37.00
N ALA A 412 2.74 -20.98 37.08
CA ALA A 412 3.87 -21.89 37.20
C ALA A 412 4.09 -22.40 38.64
N GLN A 413 3.96 -21.52 39.64
CA GLN A 413 4.30 -21.83 41.04
C GLN A 413 3.08 -22.06 41.95
N GLY A 414 1.87 -21.81 41.46
CA GLY A 414 0.62 -22.08 42.15
C GLY A 414 0.31 -21.15 43.32
N ASP A 415 -0.49 -21.67 44.24
CA ASP A 415 -1.08 -20.94 45.37
C ASP A 415 -0.04 -20.39 46.35
N ASP A 416 1.13 -21.04 46.47
CA ASP A 416 2.21 -20.60 47.37
C ASP A 416 2.74 -19.22 46.98
N LEU A 417 2.98 -19.00 45.67
CA LEU A 417 3.43 -17.70 45.19
C LEU A 417 2.31 -16.65 45.31
N ARG A 418 1.07 -17.01 44.99
CA ARG A 418 -0.10 -16.11 45.17
C ARG A 418 -0.16 -15.59 46.61
N ASP A 419 -0.09 -16.50 47.58
CA ASP A 419 -0.18 -16.15 48.99
C ASP A 419 1.02 -15.33 49.47
N ARG A 420 2.22 -15.61 48.96
CA ARG A 420 3.40 -14.76 49.19
C ARG A 420 3.18 -13.35 48.65
N LEU A 421 2.72 -13.18 47.41
CA LEU A 421 2.46 -11.86 46.81
C LEU A 421 1.37 -11.08 47.59
N LEU A 422 0.32 -11.76 48.05
CA LEU A 422 -0.73 -11.15 48.90
C LEU A 422 -0.17 -10.64 50.23
N SER A 423 0.85 -11.30 50.80
CA SER A 423 1.49 -10.84 52.04
C SER A 423 2.38 -9.59 51.85
N LEU A 424 2.71 -9.23 50.61
CA LEU A 424 3.55 -8.08 50.28
C LEU A 424 2.76 -6.78 50.05
N THR A 425 1.43 -6.82 50.09
CA THR A 425 0.58 -5.63 49.89
C THR A 425 -0.65 -5.66 50.80
N GLU A 426 -0.96 -4.52 51.41
CA GLU A 426 -2.18 -4.30 52.19
C GLU A 426 -3.28 -3.58 51.38
N VAL A 427 -3.01 -3.26 50.10
CA VAL A 427 -3.93 -2.50 49.24
C VAL A 427 -5.01 -3.44 48.68
N PRO A 428 -6.30 -3.26 49.02
CA PRO A 428 -7.35 -4.21 48.62
C PRO A 428 -7.51 -4.36 47.10
N GLN A 429 -7.28 -3.30 46.33
CA GLN A 429 -7.34 -3.33 44.87
C GLN A 429 -6.23 -4.19 44.25
N THR A 430 -5.01 -4.10 44.81
CA THR A 430 -3.86 -4.93 44.41
C THR A 430 -4.10 -6.39 44.75
N GLN A 431 -4.60 -6.67 45.97
CA GLN A 431 -4.98 -8.02 46.40
C GLN A 431 -6.05 -8.63 45.49
N ALA A 432 -7.11 -7.87 45.16
CA ALA A 432 -8.15 -8.32 44.22
C ALA A 432 -7.57 -8.61 42.83
N THR A 433 -6.61 -7.81 42.36
CA THR A 433 -5.93 -8.06 41.08
C THR A 433 -5.12 -9.34 41.12
N ILE A 434 -4.28 -9.57 42.14
CA ILE A 434 -3.53 -10.83 42.32
C ILE A 434 -4.46 -12.04 42.27
N LEU A 435 -5.57 -11.99 43.01
CA LEU A 435 -6.55 -13.09 43.04
C LEU A 435 -7.17 -13.36 41.66
N ARG A 436 -7.42 -12.31 40.86
CA ARG A 436 -7.93 -12.44 39.48
C ARG A 436 -6.93 -13.05 38.49
N LEU A 437 -5.63 -13.02 38.81
CA LEU A 437 -4.59 -13.62 37.97
C LEU A 437 -4.43 -15.12 38.22
N ALA A 438 -5.01 -15.66 39.29
CA ALA A 438 -4.95 -17.09 39.60
C ALA A 438 -5.64 -17.95 38.53
N PRO A 439 -5.13 -19.16 38.23
CA PRO A 439 -5.68 -20.01 37.19
C PRO A 439 -7.02 -20.63 37.58
N ASP A 440 -7.26 -20.86 38.87
CA ASP A 440 -8.51 -21.39 39.40
C ASP A 440 -9.29 -20.31 40.18
N PRO A 441 -10.46 -19.89 39.67
CA PRO A 441 -11.32 -18.96 40.40
C PRO A 441 -11.72 -19.45 41.79
N ALA A 442 -11.90 -20.77 41.99
CA ALA A 442 -12.39 -21.30 43.26
C ALA A 442 -11.41 -21.05 44.42
N THR A 443 -10.11 -21.31 44.20
CA THR A 443 -9.08 -21.05 45.22
C THR A 443 -8.94 -19.56 45.51
N ALA A 444 -9.05 -18.72 44.48
CA ALA A 444 -9.05 -17.26 44.63
C ALA A 444 -10.24 -16.74 45.47
N TRP A 445 -11.44 -17.27 45.27
CA TRP A 445 -12.63 -16.91 46.07
C TRP A 445 -12.51 -17.34 47.53
N SER A 446 -12.02 -18.56 47.79
CA SER A 446 -11.76 -19.01 49.16
C SER A 446 -10.76 -18.09 49.87
N LYS A 447 -9.69 -17.70 49.18
CA LYS A 447 -8.68 -16.80 49.74
C LYS A 447 -9.22 -15.39 50.01
N LEU A 448 -10.09 -14.88 49.14
CA LEU A 448 -10.75 -13.59 49.34
C LEU A 448 -11.59 -13.57 50.64
N ALA A 449 -12.28 -14.67 50.95
CA ALA A 449 -13.08 -14.78 52.17
C ALA A 449 -12.21 -14.74 53.44
N GLU A 450 -11.01 -15.33 53.41
CA GLU A 450 -10.02 -15.24 54.51
C GLU A 450 -9.50 -13.82 54.71
N LEU A 451 -9.23 -13.10 53.61
CA LEU A 451 -8.75 -11.71 53.65
C LEU A 451 -9.82 -10.74 54.14
N SER A 452 -11.08 -10.96 53.77
CA SER A 452 -12.23 -10.10 54.15
C SER A 452 -12.73 -10.34 55.58
N GLY A 453 -12.30 -11.44 56.22
CA GLY A 453 -12.63 -11.80 57.59
C GLY A 453 -11.62 -11.30 58.64
N ARG A 454 -10.56 -10.61 58.21
CA ARG A 454 -9.61 -9.86 59.04
C ARG A 454 -9.98 -8.38 59.01
#